data_AF-A0A0G0YWL8-F1
#
_entry.id   AF-A0A0G0YWL8-F1
#
_cell.length_a   1.000
_cell.length_b   1.000
_cell.length_c   1.000
_cell.angle_alpha   90.00
_cell.angle_beta   90.00
_cell.angle_gamma   90.00
#
_symmetry.space_group_name_H-M   'P 1'
#
loop_
_entity.id
_entity.type
_entity.pdbx_description
1 polymer ?
#
loop_
_entity_poly.entity_id
_entity_poly.type
_entity_poly.pdbx_seq_one_letter_code
_entity_poly.pdbx_strand_id
1 'polypeptide(L)'
;MQRTQIYLPDDLRKKIDNYLALSGDSLAGFLRKAATERLKGERNRKEDLKNLADNFVGSSMKTDKEIQKWLDSVREERRLADEVREERLQKILKKALKKKG
;
A
#
# COMPACT_ATOMS: atom_id res chain seq x y z
N MET A 1 -28.00 -10.73 23.61
CA MET A 1 -26.81 -9.93 23.19
C MET A 1 -25.91 -9.76 24.40
N GLN A 2 -24.63 -10.16 24.31
CA GLN A 2 -23.64 -9.81 25.34
C GLN A 2 -23.34 -8.31 25.27
N ARG A 3 -23.34 -7.65 26.42
CA ARG A 3 -22.88 -6.26 26.56
C ARG A 3 -21.39 -6.28 26.88
N THR A 4 -20.61 -5.54 26.09
CA THR A 4 -19.17 -5.39 26.32
C THR A 4 -18.89 -3.97 26.75
N GLN A 5 -18.21 -3.80 27.87
CA GLN A 5 -17.70 -2.52 28.32
C GLN A 5 -16.27 -2.35 27.83
N ILE A 6 -15.99 -1.20 27.24
CA ILE A 6 -14.68 -0.85 26.68
C ILE A 6 -14.33 0.56 27.12
N TYR A 7 -13.09 0.73 27.55
CA TYR A 7 -12.53 2.03 27.87
C TYR A 7 -11.97 2.66 26.59
N LEU A 8 -12.29 3.94 26.37
CA LEU A 8 -11.73 4.75 25.30
C LEU A 8 -10.99 5.92 25.94
N PRO A 9 -9.72 6.17 25.57
CA PRO A 9 -9.03 7.39 25.97
C PRO A 9 -9.81 8.63 25.52
N ASP A 10 -9.79 9.69 26.33
CA ASP A 10 -10.60 10.90 26.10
C ASP A 10 -10.35 11.53 24.73
N ASP A 11 -9.10 11.56 24.27
CA ASP A 11 -8.74 12.10 22.95
C ASP A 11 -9.34 11.29 21.80
N LEU A 12 -9.36 9.97 21.95
CA LEU A 12 -9.95 9.08 20.95
C LEU A 12 -11.48 9.23 20.96
N ARG A 13 -12.08 9.35 22.15
CA ARG A 13 -13.52 9.57 22.29
C ARG A 13 -13.96 10.87 21.62
N LYS A 14 -13.25 11.98 21.88
CA LYS A 14 -13.54 13.28 21.25
C LYS A 14 -13.48 13.22 19.73
N LYS A 15 -12.46 12.56 19.17
CA LYS A 15 -12.33 12.40 17.71
C LYS A 15 -13.50 11.61 17.11
N ILE A 16 -13.92 10.54 17.78
CA ILE A 16 -15.06 9.74 17.33
C ILE A 16 -16.35 10.55 17.42
N ASP A 17 -16.60 11.24 18.53
CA ASP A 17 -17.81 12.04 18.70
C ASP A 17 -17.91 13.17 17.66
N ASN A 18 -16.80 13.84 17.30
CA ASN A 18 -16.76 14.82 16.22
C ASN A 18 -17.12 14.22 14.85
N TYR A 19 -16.65 13.01 14.56
CA TYR A 19 -17.00 12.29 13.33
C TYR A 19 -18.47 11.85 13.31
N LEU A 20 -19.00 11.42 14.46
CA LEU A 20 -20.39 11.01 14.61
C LEU A 20 -21.35 12.20 14.47
N ALA A 21 -20.96 13.37 14.96
CA ALA A 21 -21.73 14.60 14.78
C ALA A 21 -21.94 14.96 13.29
N LEU A 22 -21.00 14.60 12.43
CA LEU A 22 -21.08 14.83 10.98
C LEU A 22 -21.81 13.71 10.22
N SER A 23 -21.69 12.47 10.68
CA SER A 23 -22.23 11.28 9.99
C SER A 23 -23.63 10.87 10.47
N GLY A 24 -24.08 11.33 11.64
CA GLY A 24 -25.36 10.94 12.24
C GLY A 24 -25.40 9.51 12.79
N ASP A 25 -24.28 8.79 12.76
CA ASP A 25 -24.17 7.43 13.28
C ASP A 25 -24.12 7.41 14.83
N SER A 26 -24.62 6.33 15.43
CA SER A 26 -24.44 6.09 16.86
C SER A 26 -23.05 5.53 17.17
N LEU A 27 -22.49 5.86 18.35
CA LEU A 27 -21.18 5.35 18.80
C LEU A 27 -21.11 3.82 18.78
N ALA A 28 -22.16 3.14 19.24
CA ALA A 28 -22.22 1.68 19.23
C ALA A 28 -22.23 1.12 17.79
N GLY A 29 -22.95 1.78 16.86
CA GLY A 29 -22.96 1.41 15.44
C GLY A 29 -21.58 1.59 14.80
N PHE A 30 -20.93 2.73 15.07
CA PHE A 30 -19.58 3.03 14.61
C PHE A 30 -18.57 1.99 15.10
N LEU A 31 -18.57 1.67 16.39
CA LEU A 31 -17.65 0.69 16.98
C LEU A 31 -17.86 -0.72 16.42
N ARG A 32 -19.12 -1.12 16.17
CA ARG A 32 -19.43 -2.40 15.51
C ARG A 32 -18.91 -2.45 14.07
N LYS A 33 -19.11 -1.38 13.30
CA LYS A 33 -18.58 -1.27 11.92
C LYS A 33 -17.05 -1.35 11.94
N ALA A 34 -16.40 -0.57 12.80
CA ALA A 34 -14.95 -0.55 12.94
C ALA A 34 -14.38 -1.92 13.34
N ALA A 35 -15.00 -2.62 14.30
CA ALA A 35 -14.59 -3.97 14.68
C ALA A 35 -14.76 -4.97 13.53
N THR A 36 -15.85 -4.87 12.78
CA THR A 36 -16.11 -5.74 11.62
C THR A 36 -15.09 -5.50 10.51
N GLU A 37 -14.81 -4.24 10.18
CA GLU A 37 -13.80 -3.86 9.19
C GLU A 37 -12.40 -4.33 9.61
N ARG A 38 -12.06 -4.22 10.90
CA ARG A 38 -10.80 -4.76 11.43
C ARG A 38 -10.71 -6.27 11.23
N LEU A 39 -11.75 -7.02 11.60
CA LEU A 39 -11.76 -8.48 11.46
C LEU A 39 -11.69 -8.91 10.00
N LYS A 40 -12.39 -8.22 9.10
CA LYS A 40 -12.28 -8.43 7.65
C LYS A 40 -10.86 -8.14 7.17
N GLY A 41 -10.26 -7.03 7.58
CA GLY A 41 -8.89 -6.67 7.23
C GLY A 41 -7.87 -7.69 7.71
N GLU A 42 -8.00 -8.19 8.95
CA GLU A 42 -7.14 -9.25 9.49
C GLU A 42 -7.31 -10.57 8.73
N ARG A 43 -8.56 -10.94 8.39
CA ARG A 43 -8.85 -12.14 7.60
C ARG A 43 -8.26 -12.04 6.19
N ASN A 44 -8.49 -10.93 5.50
CA ASN A 44 -7.97 -10.69 4.15
C ASN A 44 -6.44 -10.69 4.16
N ARG A 45 -5.79 -10.02 5.12
CA ARG A 45 -4.33 -10.06 5.25
C ARG A 45 -3.80 -11.48 5.45
N LYS A 46 -4.47 -12.28 6.28
CA LYS A 46 -4.07 -13.67 6.52
C LYS A 46 -4.22 -14.52 5.27
N GLU A 47 -5.30 -14.31 4.51
CA GLU A 47 -5.56 -14.99 3.25
C GLU A 47 -4.56 -14.56 2.16
N ASP A 48 -4.28 -13.26 2.05
CA ASP A 48 -3.27 -12.72 1.14
C ASP A 48 -1.88 -13.27 1.46
N LEU A 49 -1.49 -13.31 2.73
CA LEU A 49 -0.22 -13.90 3.16
C LEU A 49 -0.16 -15.40 2.87
N LYS A 50 -1.28 -16.12 3.03
CA LYS A 50 -1.36 -17.54 2.68
C LYS A 50 -1.22 -17.74 1.18
N ASN A 51 -1.93 -16.97 0.36
CA ASN A 51 -1.83 -17.02 -1.09
C ASN A 51 -0.42 -16.65 -1.56
N LEU A 52 0.22 -15.67 -0.92
CA LEU A 52 1.60 -15.31 -1.21
C LEU A 52 2.55 -16.45 -0.84
N ALA A 53 2.40 -17.05 0.34
CA ALA A 53 3.19 -18.22 0.73
C ALA A 53 2.97 -19.39 -0.23
N ASP A 54 1.73 -19.71 -0.60
CA ASP A 54 1.41 -20.80 -1.54
C ASP A 54 1.99 -20.52 -2.94
N ASN A 55 1.94 -19.27 -3.40
CA ASN A 55 2.55 -18.87 -4.68
C ASN A 55 4.07 -18.95 -4.65
N PHE A 56 4.72 -18.61 -3.54
CA PHE A 56 6.19 -18.62 -3.44
C PHE A 56 6.78 -19.98 -3.06
N VAL A 57 6.07 -20.80 -2.28
CA VAL A 57 6.48 -22.14 -1.88
C VAL A 57 6.06 -23.19 -2.93
N GLY A 58 4.94 -22.98 -3.62
CA GLY A 58 4.45 -23.83 -4.70
C GLY A 58 5.04 -23.50 -6.09
N SER A 59 5.52 -22.27 -6.30
CA SER A 59 6.39 -21.96 -7.44
C SER A 59 7.72 -22.66 -7.23
N SER A 60 8.08 -23.59 -8.11
CA SER A 60 9.41 -24.17 -8.20
C SER A 60 10.47 -23.10 -7.90
N MET A 61 11.28 -23.32 -6.86
CA MET A 61 12.40 -22.43 -6.56
C MET A 61 13.19 -22.20 -7.84
N LYS A 62 13.24 -20.95 -8.30
CA LYS A 62 14.07 -20.60 -9.46
C LYS A 62 15.49 -21.03 -9.15
N THR A 63 16.11 -21.71 -10.10
CA THR A 63 17.53 -22.05 -10.00
C THR A 63 18.36 -20.77 -9.96
N ASP A 64 19.55 -20.81 -9.38
CA ASP A 64 20.46 -19.65 -9.32
C ASP A 64 20.69 -19.01 -10.69
N LYS A 65 20.70 -19.82 -11.76
CA LYS A 65 20.81 -19.34 -13.15
C LYS A 65 19.60 -18.53 -13.60
N GLU A 66 18.39 -18.94 -13.23
CA GLU A 66 17.16 -18.23 -13.57
C GLU A 66 17.03 -16.94 -12.77
N ILE A 67 17.48 -16.95 -11.51
CA ILE A 67 17.58 -15.74 -10.68
C ILE A 67 18.57 -14.75 -11.31
N GLN A 68 19.76 -15.22 -11.71
CA GLN A 68 20.77 -14.36 -12.33
C GLN A 68 20.27 -13.75 -13.65
N LYS A 69 19.63 -14.55 -14.52
CA LYS A 69 19.05 -14.06 -15.77
C LYS A 69 17.97 -13.00 -15.53
N TRP A 70 17.16 -13.16 -14.50
CA TRP A 70 16.16 -12.16 -14.10
C TRP A 70 16.81 -10.89 -13.53
N LEU A 71 17.89 -11.01 -12.73
CA LEU A 71 18.63 -9.85 -12.23
C LEU A 71 19.25 -9.04 -13.38
N ASP A 72 19.80 -9.72 -14.38
CA ASP A 72 20.40 -9.06 -15.54
C ASP A 72 19.34 -8.35 -16.39
N SER A 73 18.14 -8.93 -16.56
CA SER A 73 17.04 -8.25 -17.27
C SER A 73 16.56 -7.00 -16.54
N VAL A 74 16.42 -7.07 -15.21
CA VAL A 74 16.02 -5.91 -14.39
C VAL A 74 17.06 -4.79 -14.43
N ARG A 75 18.35 -5.13 -14.46
CA ARG A 75 19.43 -4.15 -14.60
C ARG A 75 19.37 -3.43 -15.95
N GLU A 76 19.13 -4.17 -17.03
CA GLU A 76 19.03 -3.59 -18.36
C GLU A 76 17.79 -2.68 -18.50
N GLU A 77 16.64 -3.09 -17.96
CA GLU A 77 15.44 -2.25 -17.94
C GLU A 77 15.67 -0.92 -17.21
N ARG A 78 16.38 -0.95 -16.07
CA ARG A 78 16.73 0.27 -15.34
C ARG A 78 17.70 1.15 -16.12
N ARG A 79 18.71 0.57 -16.76
CA ARG A 79 19.66 1.29 -17.61
C ARG A 79 18.94 2.05 -18.71
N LEU A 80 18.03 1.39 -19.43
CA LEU A 80 17.22 1.99 -20.48
C LEU A 80 16.30 3.11 -19.94
N ALA A 81 15.70 2.91 -18.77
CA ALA A 81 14.85 3.92 -18.15
C ALA A 81 15.63 5.18 -17.76
N ASP A 82 16.86 5.01 -17.26
CA ASP A 82 17.75 6.12 -16.90
C ASP A 82 18.23 6.89 -18.14
N GLU A 83 18.58 6.19 -19.23
CA GLU A 83 18.92 6.82 -20.52
C GLU A 83 17.77 7.68 -21.05
N VAL A 84 16.55 7.14 -21.07
CA VAL A 84 15.36 7.88 -21.50
C VAL A 84 15.10 9.10 -20.62
N ARG A 85 15.34 8.98 -19.31
CA ARG A 85 15.21 10.10 -18.37
C ARG A 85 16.23 11.18 -18.66
N GLU A 86 17.48 10.81 -18.92
CA GLU A 86 18.56 11.74 -19.21
C GLU A 86 18.32 12.51 -20.53
N GLU A 87 17.89 11.81 -21.58
CA GLU A 87 17.50 12.46 -22.85
C GLU A 87 16.37 13.49 -22.66
N ARG A 88 15.38 13.17 -21.83
CA ARG A 88 14.27 14.09 -21.53
C ARG A 88 14.78 15.33 -20.79
N LEU A 89 15.67 15.17 -19.81
CA LEU A 89 16.28 16.27 -19.08
C LEU A 89 17.09 17.18 -20.02
N GLN A 90 17.91 16.60 -20.90
CA GLN A 90 18.66 17.38 -21.89
C GLN A 90 17.74 18.18 -22.83
N LYS A 91 16.63 17.59 -23.30
CA LYS A 91 15.64 18.31 -24.12
C LYS A 91 15.00 19.48 -23.37
N ILE A 92 14.67 19.30 -22.09
CA ILE A 92 14.10 20.36 -21.24
C ILE A 92 15.13 21.49 -21.05
N LEU A 93 16.37 21.15 -20.70
CA LEU A 93 17.45 22.14 -20.52
C LEU A 93 17.70 22.94 -21.80
N LYS A 94 17.77 22.26 -22.95
CA LYS A 94 17.93 22.93 -24.26
C LYS A 94 16.77 23.88 -24.58
N LYS A 95 15.54 23.51 -24.25
CA LYS A 95 14.36 24.40 -24.39
C LYS A 95 14.40 25.59 -23.43
N ALA A 96 14.84 25.38 -22.19
CA ALA A 96 14.94 26.42 -21.19
C ALA A 96 16.01 27.46 -21.55
N LEU A 97 17.16 27.02 -22.07
CA LEU A 97 18.23 27.89 -22.56
C LEU A 97 17.78 28.71 -23.78
N LYS A 98 17.05 28.12 -24.71
CA LYS A 98 16.48 28.82 -25.88
C LYS A 98 15.39 29.86 -25.54
N LYS A 99 14.80 29.83 -24.35
CA LYS A 99 13.79 30.81 -23.91
C LYS A 99 14.38 31.98 -23.12
N LYS A 100 15.67 31.92 -22.75
CA LYS A 100 16.37 32.92 -21.92
C LYS A 100 17.34 33.81 -22.70
N GLY A 101 17.61 33.51 -23.98
CA GLY A 101 18.35 34.37 -24.91
C GLY A 101 17.41 34.88 -25.98
#